data_AF-A0AAU9JEK3-F1
#
_entry.id   AF-A0AAU9JEK3-F1
#
_cell.length_a   1.000
_cell.length_b   1.000
_cell.length_c   1.000
_cell.angle_alpha   90.00
_cell.angle_beta   90.00
_cell.angle_gamma   90.00
#
_symmetry.space_group_name_H-M   'P 1'
#
loop_
_entity.id
_entity.type
_entity.pdbx_description
1 polymer ?
#
loop_
_entity_poly.entity_id
_entity_poly.type
_entity_poly.pdbx_seq_one_letter_code
_entity_poly.pdbx_strand_id
1 'polypeptide(L)'
;MKPTKKAVQEISSKIPYATSIAHYYNPSNNFLKRFAWNILTRYYITQIKGTFLDFDKKSFTNQAKDIYTGAYKALYKGDKTDLNKMMTHPNYECLKYCQKLNTNPPFTIYPEVKSAKLVQAYITSEKGDNISINNFAHITVKMTCEDENGNQITQINVFERRLDSTNKMPWRIAIIEDYNK
;
A
#
# COMPACT_ATOMS: atom_id res chain seq x y z
N MET A 1 -19.73 -24.94 16.55
CA MET A 1 -20.28 -24.67 15.20
C MET A 1 -19.12 -24.58 14.21
N LYS A 2 -19.11 -25.40 13.15
CA LYS A 2 -18.07 -25.36 12.10
C LYS A 2 -18.43 -24.24 11.10
N PRO A 3 -17.53 -23.33 10.73
CA PRO A 3 -17.84 -22.30 9.74
C PRO A 3 -18.10 -22.97 8.39
N THR A 4 -19.26 -22.64 7.81
CA THR A 4 -19.79 -23.21 6.57
C THR A 4 -18.93 -22.79 5.39
N LYS A 5 -18.48 -23.77 4.59
CA LYS A 5 -17.70 -23.61 3.34
C LYS A 5 -18.23 -22.55 2.36
N LYS A 6 -19.50 -22.13 2.49
CA LYS A 6 -20.13 -21.06 1.69
C LYS A 6 -19.53 -19.67 1.93
N ALA A 7 -19.05 -19.34 3.13
CA ALA A 7 -18.49 -18.02 3.42
C ALA A 7 -17.14 -17.76 2.70
N VAL A 8 -16.42 -18.82 2.34
CA VAL A 8 -15.12 -18.72 1.64
C VAL A 8 -15.31 -18.55 0.13
N GLN A 9 -16.40 -19.06 -0.44
CA GLN A 9 -16.67 -18.97 -1.88
C GLN A 9 -17.10 -17.57 -2.36
N GLU A 10 -17.68 -16.73 -1.50
CA GLU A 10 -18.10 -15.37 -1.86
C GLU A 10 -16.95 -14.34 -1.86
N ILE A 11 -15.75 -14.72 -1.42
CA ILE A 11 -14.57 -13.84 -1.37
C ILE A 11 -13.89 -13.73 -2.75
N SER A 12 -14.20 -14.64 -3.68
CA SER A 12 -13.69 -14.58 -5.04
C SER A 12 -14.52 -13.61 -5.88
N SER A 13 -14.10 -12.34 -5.92
CA SER A 13 -14.53 -11.43 -6.97
C SER A 13 -14.21 -12.08 -8.34
N LYS A 14 -15.22 -12.28 -9.19
CA LYS A 14 -15.14 -12.87 -10.55
C LYS A 14 -14.23 -12.11 -11.53
N ILE A 15 -13.56 -11.05 -11.08
CA ILE A 15 -12.65 -10.25 -11.89
C ILE A 15 -11.23 -10.63 -11.44
N PRO A 16 -10.37 -11.15 -12.33
CA PRO A 16 -8.97 -11.34 -12.00
C PRO A 16 -8.32 -9.96 -11.84
N TYR A 17 -7.92 -9.64 -10.60
CA TYR A 17 -7.12 -8.46 -10.31
C TYR A 17 -5.67 -8.88 -10.14
N ALA A 18 -4.77 -8.21 -10.84
CA ALA A 18 -3.35 -8.40 -10.64
C ALA A 18 -2.92 -7.52 -9.46
N THR A 19 -2.47 -8.13 -8.38
CA THR A 19 -1.99 -7.48 -7.15
C THR A 19 -0.79 -8.26 -6.68
N SER A 20 0.29 -7.61 -6.30
CA SER A 20 1.52 -8.34 -5.97
C SER A 20 1.78 -8.46 -4.48
N ILE A 21 2.56 -9.48 -4.10
CA ILE A 21 3.02 -9.66 -2.72
C ILE A 21 4.01 -8.53 -2.38
N ALA A 22 3.56 -7.53 -1.62
CA ALA A 22 4.44 -6.49 -1.11
C ALA A 22 5.36 -7.06 -0.02
N HIS A 23 6.66 -6.77 -0.11
CA HIS A 23 7.63 -7.18 0.90
C HIS A 23 7.61 -6.23 2.10
N TYR A 24 7.47 -6.79 3.30
CA TYR A 24 7.46 -6.03 4.55
C TYR A 24 8.82 -5.40 4.82
N TYR A 25 8.81 -4.10 5.13
CA TYR A 25 9.98 -3.39 5.62
C TYR A 25 10.19 -3.74 7.10
N ASN A 26 11.37 -4.29 7.41
CA ASN A 26 11.76 -4.56 8.80
C ASN A 26 12.78 -3.51 9.28
N PRO A 27 12.39 -2.55 10.13
CA PRO A 27 13.28 -1.55 10.69
C PRO A 27 14.27 -2.15 11.70
N SER A 28 14.01 -3.33 12.24
CA SER A 28 14.88 -4.03 13.22
C SER A 28 16.01 -4.82 12.56
N ASN A 29 16.17 -4.74 11.24
CA ASN A 29 17.30 -5.34 10.53
C ASN A 29 18.64 -4.85 11.08
N ASN A 30 19.64 -5.74 11.12
CA ASN A 30 21.02 -5.36 11.48
C ASN A 30 21.63 -4.42 10.43
N PHE A 31 22.77 -3.79 10.77
CA PHE A 31 23.42 -2.79 9.92
C PHE A 31 23.70 -3.31 8.50
N LEU A 32 24.29 -4.50 8.36
CA LEU A 32 24.63 -5.09 7.06
C LEU A 32 23.39 -5.31 6.20
N LYS A 33 22.31 -5.85 6.77
CA LYS A 33 21.04 -6.01 6.06
C LYS A 33 20.46 -4.65 5.66
N ARG A 34 20.48 -3.64 6.54
CA ARG A 34 20.02 -2.28 6.19
C ARG A 34 20.84 -1.68 5.04
N PHE A 35 22.15 -1.88 5.04
CA PHE A 35 23.02 -1.40 3.97
C PHE A 35 22.70 -2.06 2.62
N ALA A 36 22.57 -3.40 2.60
CA ALA A 36 22.15 -4.13 1.41
C ALA A 36 20.77 -3.64 0.90
N TRP A 37 19.80 -3.45 1.80
CA TRP A 37 18.50 -2.90 1.45
C TRP A 37 18.55 -1.48 0.89
N ASN A 38 19.45 -0.64 1.40
CA ASN A 38 19.66 0.70 0.86
C ASN A 38 20.21 0.67 -0.57
N ILE A 39 21.12 -0.25 -0.88
CA ILE A 39 21.64 -0.45 -2.25
C ILE A 39 20.50 -0.88 -3.17
N LEU A 40 19.75 -1.92 -2.78
CA LEU A 40 18.62 -2.43 -3.56
C LEU A 40 17.55 -1.35 -3.77
N THR A 41 17.21 -0.60 -2.72
CA THR A 41 16.26 0.51 -2.80
C THR A 41 16.71 1.57 -3.80
N ARG A 42 18.00 1.94 -3.83
CA ARG A 42 18.53 2.89 -4.82
C ARG A 42 18.42 2.34 -6.24
N TYR A 43 18.76 1.07 -6.44
CA TYR A 43 18.62 0.40 -7.73
C TYR A 43 17.17 0.43 -8.23
N TYR A 44 16.20 0.01 -7.41
CA TYR A 44 14.80 0.01 -7.79
C TYR A 44 14.23 1.41 -8.01
N ILE A 45 14.62 2.41 -7.22
CA ILE A 45 14.22 3.81 -7.47
C ILE A 45 14.66 4.26 -8.87
N THR A 46 15.86 3.90 -9.31
CA THR A 46 16.34 4.22 -10.66
C THR A 46 15.48 3.56 -11.74
N GLN A 47 15.12 2.29 -11.57
CA GLN A 47 14.24 1.57 -12.51
C GLN A 47 12.83 2.16 -12.56
N ILE A 48 12.26 2.50 -11.40
CA ILE A 48 10.95 3.13 -11.26
C ILE A 48 10.96 4.52 -11.93
N LYS A 49 12.01 5.33 -11.70
CA LYS A 49 12.19 6.62 -12.38
C LYS A 49 12.30 6.49 -13.90
N GLY A 50 12.98 5.45 -14.38
CA GLY A 50 13.08 5.17 -15.82
C GLY A 50 11.75 4.78 -16.46
N THR A 51 10.83 4.21 -15.68
CA THR A 51 9.51 3.77 -16.19
C THR A 51 8.42 4.84 -16.02
N PHE A 52 8.45 5.59 -14.91
CA PHE A 52 7.47 6.60 -14.57
C PHE A 52 8.12 8.00 -14.60
N LEU A 53 7.96 8.71 -15.71
CA LEU A 53 8.50 10.07 -15.86
C LEU A 53 7.94 11.06 -14.83
N ASP A 54 6.75 10.78 -14.28
CA ASP A 54 6.09 11.56 -13.23
C ASP A 54 6.59 11.22 -11.82
N PHE A 55 7.45 10.22 -11.65
CA PHE A 55 7.97 9.81 -10.35
C PHE A 55 9.27 10.56 -10.00
N ASP A 56 9.21 11.37 -8.95
CA ASP A 56 10.40 11.83 -8.24
C ASP A 56 10.36 11.45 -6.76
N LYS A 57 11.52 11.05 -6.22
CA LYS A 57 11.65 10.58 -4.84
C LYS A 57 11.24 11.65 -3.82
N LYS A 58 11.57 12.93 -4.07
CA LYS A 58 11.29 14.01 -3.12
C LYS A 58 9.80 14.40 -3.17
N SER A 59 9.22 14.46 -4.36
CA SER A 59 7.79 14.77 -4.51
C SER A 59 6.89 13.60 -4.09
N PHE A 60 7.36 12.36 -4.23
CA PHE A 60 6.56 11.17 -3.94
C PHE A 60 6.11 11.09 -2.49
N THR A 61 6.92 11.53 -1.51
CA THR A 61 6.48 11.53 -0.10
C THR A 61 5.29 12.46 0.13
N ASN A 62 5.17 13.56 -0.62
CA ASN A 62 4.00 14.43 -0.54
C ASN A 62 2.80 13.76 -1.22
N GLN A 63 2.99 13.18 -2.41
CA GLN A 63 1.95 12.42 -3.09
C GLN A 63 1.41 11.26 -2.21
N ALA A 64 2.29 10.57 -1.50
CA ALA A 64 1.93 9.51 -0.56
C ALA A 64 1.06 10.04 0.59
N LYS A 65 1.38 11.23 1.14
CA LYS A 65 0.53 11.90 2.15
C LYS A 65 -0.83 12.28 1.58
N ASP A 66 -0.88 12.79 0.35
CA ASP A 66 -2.13 13.19 -0.30
C ASP A 66 -3.05 11.99 -0.55
N ILE A 67 -2.51 10.87 -1.03
CA ILE A 67 -3.25 9.61 -1.21
C ILE A 67 -3.76 9.10 0.15
N TYR A 68 -2.90 9.09 1.17
CA TYR A 68 -3.24 8.61 2.52
C TYR A 68 -4.35 9.45 3.16
N THR A 69 -4.20 10.78 3.16
CA THR A 69 -5.22 11.70 3.72
C THR A 69 -6.49 11.72 2.90
N GLY A 70 -6.40 11.52 1.58
CA GLY A 70 -7.55 11.26 0.72
C GLY A 70 -8.31 10.02 1.15
N ALA A 71 -7.60 8.92 1.43
CA ALA A 71 -8.21 7.65 1.83
C ALA A 71 -8.92 7.79 3.18
N TYR A 72 -8.32 8.52 4.13
CA TYR A 72 -8.98 8.87 5.39
C TYR A 72 -10.30 9.62 5.16
N LYS A 73 -10.28 10.68 4.35
CA LYS A 73 -11.48 11.49 4.05
C LYS A 73 -12.57 10.66 3.37
N ALA A 74 -12.20 9.80 2.42
CA ALA A 74 -13.12 8.91 1.73
C ALA A 74 -13.74 7.89 2.69
N LEU A 75 -12.92 7.30 3.57
CA LEU A 75 -13.38 6.35 4.59
C LEU A 75 -14.36 7.02 5.57
N TYR A 76 -14.02 8.20 6.09
CA TYR A 76 -14.87 8.94 7.03
C TYR A 76 -16.21 9.36 6.42
N LYS A 77 -16.22 9.75 5.14
CA LYS A 77 -17.44 10.13 4.41
C LYS A 77 -18.24 8.93 3.87
N GLY A 78 -17.70 7.71 3.95
CA GLY A 78 -18.30 6.53 3.33
C GLY A 78 -18.25 6.52 1.79
N ASP A 79 -17.32 7.27 1.18
CA ASP A 79 -17.15 7.34 -0.28
C ASP A 79 -16.36 6.13 -0.80
N LYS A 80 -17.11 5.10 -1.20
CA LYS A 80 -16.56 3.85 -1.75
C LYS A 80 -15.81 4.06 -3.06
N THR A 81 -16.22 5.02 -3.87
CA THR A 81 -15.65 5.25 -5.20
C THR A 81 -14.25 5.81 -5.06
N ASP A 82 -14.08 6.82 -4.23
CA ASP A 82 -12.76 7.43 -4.00
C ASP A 82 -11.84 6.51 -3.19
N LEU A 83 -12.38 5.75 -2.23
CA LEU A 83 -11.60 4.76 -1.49
C LEU A 83 -11.01 3.68 -2.42
N ASN A 84 -11.80 3.19 -3.40
CA ASN A 84 -11.34 2.22 -4.40
C ASN A 84 -10.26 2.79 -5.36
N LYS A 85 -10.23 4.11 -5.57
CA LYS A 85 -9.16 4.76 -6.36
C LYS A 85 -7.84 4.81 -5.59
N MET A 86 -7.91 4.96 -4.27
CA MET A 86 -6.75 5.19 -3.41
C MET A 86 -6.14 3.91 -2.85
N MET A 87 -6.89 2.81 -2.84
CA MET A 87 -6.45 1.52 -2.32
C MET A 87 -6.33 0.45 -3.41
N THR A 88 -5.41 -0.47 -3.20
CA THR A 88 -5.41 -1.72 -3.97
C THR A 88 -6.68 -2.52 -3.67
N HIS A 89 -7.08 -3.36 -4.63
CA HIS A 89 -8.30 -4.17 -4.51
C HIS A 89 -8.36 -5.02 -3.22
N PRO A 90 -7.28 -5.72 -2.80
CA PRO A 90 -7.31 -6.53 -1.58
C PRO A 90 -7.55 -5.69 -0.33
N ASN A 91 -6.90 -4.52 -0.25
CA ASN A 91 -7.01 -3.63 0.89
C ASN A 91 -8.41 -2.99 0.97
N TYR A 92 -8.97 -2.62 -0.18
CA TYR A 92 -10.34 -2.11 -0.28
C TYR A 92 -11.39 -3.16 0.12
N GLU A 93 -11.29 -4.40 -0.38
CA GLU A 93 -12.23 -5.46 -0.01
C GLU A 93 -12.11 -5.84 1.48
N CYS A 94 -10.91 -5.77 2.07
CA CYS A 94 -10.74 -5.93 3.52
C CYS A 94 -11.55 -4.89 4.30
N LEU A 95 -11.42 -3.60 3.96
CA LEU A 95 -12.18 -2.53 4.63
C LEU A 95 -13.70 -2.72 4.48
N LYS A 96 -14.14 -3.01 3.26
CA LYS A 96 -15.56 -3.24 2.96
C LYS A 96 -16.12 -4.42 3.75
N TYR A 97 -15.35 -5.50 3.92
CA TYR A 97 -15.75 -6.65 4.72
C TYR A 97 -15.82 -6.30 6.21
N CYS A 98 -14.82 -5.61 6.75
CA CYS A 98 -14.82 -5.14 8.13
C CYS A 98 -16.04 -4.24 8.43
N GLN A 99 -16.37 -3.32 7.53
CA GLN A 99 -17.58 -2.48 7.61
C GLN A 99 -18.87 -3.32 7.62
N LYS A 100 -18.98 -4.31 6.72
CA LYS A 100 -20.15 -5.21 6.67
C LYS A 100 -20.35 -6.00 7.96
N LEU A 101 -19.25 -6.38 8.62
CA LEU A 101 -19.26 -7.13 9.87
C LEU A 101 -19.31 -6.25 11.13
N ASN A 102 -19.29 -4.92 10.99
CA ASN A 102 -19.14 -3.98 12.11
C ASN A 102 -17.91 -4.30 12.99
N THR A 103 -16.78 -4.58 12.33
CA THR A 103 -15.50 -4.91 12.97
C THR A 103 -14.42 -3.91 12.55
N ASN A 104 -13.41 -3.73 13.39
CA ASN A 104 -12.28 -2.87 13.08
C ASN A 104 -11.37 -3.54 12.03
N PRO A 105 -10.88 -2.79 11.03
CA PRO A 105 -9.86 -3.30 10.12
C PRO A 105 -8.53 -3.58 10.86
N PRO A 106 -7.65 -4.42 10.28
CA PRO A 106 -6.36 -4.76 10.87
C PRO A 106 -5.33 -3.61 10.85
N PHE A 107 -5.75 -2.41 10.45
CA PHE A 107 -4.93 -1.20 10.40
C PHE A 107 -5.80 0.02 10.69
N THR A 108 -5.18 1.12 11.11
CA THR A 108 -5.87 2.39 11.35
C THR A 108 -5.41 3.45 10.34
N ILE A 109 -6.33 4.16 9.69
CA ILE A 109 -5.97 5.33 8.88
C ILE A 109 -6.16 6.56 9.77
N TYR A 110 -5.08 7.31 10.01
CA TYR A 110 -5.07 8.47 10.89
C TYR A 110 -5.44 9.75 10.13
N PRO A 111 -6.04 10.75 10.80
CA PRO A 111 -6.46 12.01 10.16
C PRO A 111 -5.28 12.84 9.66
N GLU A 112 -4.16 12.80 10.38
CA GLU A 112 -3.02 13.68 10.11
C GLU A 112 -1.70 12.91 9.95
N VAL A 113 -0.90 13.33 8.97
CA VAL A 113 0.46 12.84 8.74
C VAL A 113 1.46 13.99 8.93
N LYS A 114 2.20 13.96 10.04
CA LYS A 114 3.22 14.97 10.37
C LYS A 114 4.43 14.84 9.47
N SER A 115 4.93 13.62 9.27
CA SER A 115 6.11 13.37 8.44
C SER A 115 5.97 12.11 7.60
N ALA A 116 6.67 12.07 6.45
CA ALA A 116 6.71 10.92 5.56
C ALA A 116 8.12 10.76 5.00
N LYS A 117 8.65 9.53 5.04
CA LYS A 117 9.99 9.20 4.54
C LYS A 117 9.95 7.90 3.75
N LEU A 118 10.41 7.95 2.50
CA LEU A 118 10.67 6.75 1.72
C LEU A 118 11.79 5.94 2.37
N VAL A 119 11.50 4.70 2.76
CA VAL A 119 12.43 3.79 3.44
C VAL A 119 12.83 2.58 2.60
N GLN A 120 11.98 2.17 1.65
CA GLN A 120 12.26 1.04 0.76
C GLN A 120 11.56 1.23 -0.58
N ALA A 121 12.16 0.66 -1.63
CA ALA A 121 11.55 0.51 -2.94
C ALA A 121 11.84 -0.89 -3.45
N TYR A 122 10.89 -1.47 -4.18
CA TYR A 122 11.01 -2.81 -4.75
C TYR A 122 10.21 -2.92 -6.04
N ILE A 123 10.61 -3.83 -6.92
CA ILE A 123 9.81 -4.23 -8.08
C ILE A 123 9.55 -5.73 -7.97
N THR A 124 8.28 -6.10 -7.92
CA THR A 124 7.84 -7.50 -8.00
C THR A 124 7.44 -7.83 -9.43
N SER A 125 7.70 -9.07 -9.84
CA SER A 125 7.22 -9.61 -11.11
C SER A 125 6.33 -10.80 -10.81
N GLU A 126 5.04 -10.71 -11.11
CA GLU A 126 4.16 -11.87 -11.05
C GLU A 126 4.06 -12.51 -12.44
N LYS A 127 4.39 -13.81 -12.48
CA LYS A 127 4.04 -14.69 -13.59
C LYS A 127 2.73 -15.37 -13.21
N GLY A 128 1.63 -15.00 -13.85
CA GLY A 128 0.41 -15.81 -13.81
C GLY A 128 0.52 -16.95 -14.82
N ASP A 129 -0.16 -18.07 -14.57
CA ASP A 129 -0.11 -19.29 -15.41
C ASP A 129 -0.54 -19.07 -16.87
N ASN A 130 -1.13 -17.92 -17.22
CA ASN A 130 -1.51 -17.54 -18.60
C ASN A 130 -1.60 -16.00 -18.82
N ILE A 131 -0.88 -15.18 -18.04
CA ILE A 131 -0.96 -13.70 -18.14
C ILE A 131 0.43 -13.14 -18.46
N SER A 132 0.48 -12.09 -19.28
CA SER A 132 1.68 -11.28 -19.50
C SER A 132 2.33 -10.93 -18.16
N ILE A 133 3.67 -10.96 -18.10
CA ILE A 133 4.42 -10.66 -16.89
C ILE A 133 3.97 -9.29 -16.35
N ASN A 134 3.30 -9.30 -15.20
CA ASN A 134 2.85 -8.08 -14.55
C ASN A 134 3.90 -7.68 -13.54
N ASN A 135 4.63 -6.62 -13.88
CA ASN A 135 5.56 -6.01 -12.95
C ASN A 135 4.82 -4.96 -12.13
N PHE A 136 5.10 -4.89 -10.82
CA PHE A 136 4.58 -3.86 -9.93
C PHE A 136 5.73 -3.16 -9.23
N ALA A 137 5.62 -1.84 -9.12
CA ALA A 137 6.51 -1.04 -8.30
C ALA A 137 5.88 -0.86 -6.93
N HIS A 138 6.66 -1.13 -5.88
CA HIS A 138 6.32 -0.86 -4.50
C HIS A 138 7.23 0.22 -3.93
N ILE A 139 6.63 1.21 -3.27
CA ILE A 139 7.35 2.21 -2.49
C ILE A 139 6.85 2.16 -1.06
N THR A 140 7.76 1.88 -0.13
CA THR A 140 7.46 1.87 1.30
C THR A 140 7.82 3.22 1.91
N VAL A 141 6.85 3.82 2.58
CA VAL A 141 6.95 5.10 3.26
C VAL A 141 6.71 4.89 4.74
N LYS A 142 7.69 5.25 5.56
CA LYS A 142 7.52 5.41 7.00
C LYS A 142 6.82 6.75 7.23
N MET A 143 5.64 6.72 7.82
CA MET A 143 4.87 7.90 8.19
C MET A 143 4.85 8.06 9.71
N THR A 144 4.95 9.30 10.17
CA THR A 144 4.58 9.69 11.53
C THR A 144 3.21 10.33 11.46
N CYS A 145 2.23 9.64 11.99
CA CYS A 145 0.84 10.06 12.05
C CYS A 145 0.50 10.59 13.44
N GLU A 146 -0.61 11.30 13.57
CA GLU A 146 -1.16 11.77 14.85
C GLU A 146 -2.58 11.22 15.02
N ASP A 147 -2.89 10.67 16.19
CA ASP A 147 -4.25 10.25 16.55
C ASP A 147 -5.11 11.43 17.02
N GLU A 148 -6.39 11.16 17.31
CA GLU A 148 -7.34 12.18 17.80
C GLU A 148 -6.95 12.79 19.15
N ASN A 149 -6.06 12.13 19.91
CA ASN A 149 -5.58 12.59 21.21
C ASN A 149 -4.23 13.33 21.11
N GLY A 150 -3.68 13.50 19.90
CA GLY A 150 -2.37 14.12 19.70
C GLY A 150 -1.18 13.16 19.88
N ASN A 151 -1.40 11.85 20.04
CA ASN A 151 -0.30 10.89 20.16
C ASN A 151 0.32 10.61 18.80
N GLN A 152 1.65 10.60 18.75
CA GLN A 152 2.39 10.28 17.53
C GLN A 152 2.54 8.78 17.33
N ILE A 153 2.17 8.31 16.15
CA ILE A 153 2.18 6.89 15.80
C ILE A 153 3.04 6.70 14.57
N THR A 154 3.95 5.74 14.64
CA THR A 154 4.78 5.35 13.50
C THR A 154 4.07 4.26 12.71
N GLN A 155 3.91 4.51 11.42
CA GLN A 155 3.23 3.60 10.51
C GLN A 155 4.07 3.33 9.26
N ILE A 156 4.07 2.09 8.80
CA ILE A 156 4.70 1.68 7.55
C ILE A 156 3.61 1.52 6.50
N ASN A 157 3.70 2.31 5.44
CA ASN A 157 2.72 2.33 4.36
C ASN A 157 3.40 1.91 3.06
N VAL A 158 2.84 0.92 2.36
CA VAL A 158 3.33 0.49 1.05
C VAL A 158 2.39 1.00 -0.03
N PHE A 159 2.95 1.68 -1.02
CA PHE A 159 2.24 2.16 -2.20
C PHE A 159 2.63 1.30 -3.41
N GLU A 160 1.64 0.86 -4.17
CA GLU A 160 1.79 0.03 -5.36
C GLU A 160 1.36 0.79 -6.62
N ARG A 161 2.11 0.60 -7.71
CA ARG A 161 1.72 1.00 -9.06
C ARG A 161 2.17 -0.06 -10.07
N ARG A 162 1.28 -0.45 -10.98
CA ARG A 162 1.63 -1.39 -12.05
C ARG A 162 2.63 -0.76 -13.01
N LEU A 163 3.69 -1.49 -13.35
CA LEU A 163 4.67 -1.13 -14.38
C LEU A 163 4.09 -1.53 -15.75
N ASP A 164 3.10 -0.77 -16.19
CA ASP A 164 2.46 -0.90 -17.49
C ASP A 164 2.64 0.41 -18.26
N SER A 165 3.30 0.33 -19.42
CA SER A 165 3.55 1.50 -20.27
C SER A 165 2.29 2.00 -20.99
N THR A 166 1.26 1.15 -21.11
CA THR A 166 0.02 1.44 -21.83
C THR A 166 -1.07 1.96 -20.90
N ASN A 167 -1.19 1.39 -19.70
CA ASN A 167 -2.20 1.79 -18.73
C ASN A 167 -1.56 2.47 -17.52
N LYS A 168 -1.57 3.82 -17.54
CA LYS A 168 -1.03 4.66 -16.47
C LYS A 168 -1.95 4.66 -15.25
N MET A 169 -1.96 3.56 -14.51
CA MET A 169 -2.67 3.52 -13.23
C MET A 169 -1.98 4.42 -12.21
N PRO A 170 -2.72 5.06 -11.29
CA PRO A 170 -2.15 5.86 -10.22
C PRO A 170 -1.51 4.96 -9.15
N TRP A 171 -0.70 5.56 -8.27
CA TRP A 171 -0.24 4.93 -7.04
C TRP A 171 -1.41 4.67 -6.08
N ARG A 172 -1.42 3.51 -5.44
CA ARG A 172 -2.46 3.12 -4.48
C ARG A 172 -1.86 2.50 -3.23
N ILE A 173 -2.57 2.58 -2.12
CA ILE A 173 -2.17 1.98 -0.84
C ILE A 173 -2.37 0.47 -0.91
N ALA A 174 -1.28 -0.28 -0.78
CA ALA A 174 -1.25 -1.73 -0.78
C ALA A 174 -1.26 -2.30 0.64
N ILE A 175 -0.44 -1.76 1.53
CA ILE A 175 -0.30 -2.20 2.92
C ILE A 175 -0.23 -0.99 3.84
N ILE A 176 -0.86 -1.13 4.99
CA ILE A 176 -0.75 -0.23 6.14
C ILE A 176 -0.41 -1.09 7.37
N GLU A 177 0.67 -0.77 8.08
CA GLU A 177 1.12 -1.49 9.27
C GLU A 177 1.52 -0.53 10.39
N ASP A 178 0.87 -0.66 11.55
CA ASP A 178 1.17 0.13 12.76
C ASP A 178 2.37 -0.50 13.49
N TYR A 179 3.44 0.27 13.71
CA TYR A 179 4.69 -0.28 14.28
C TYR A 179 4.81 -0.16 15.80
N ASN A 180 3.84 0.47 16.47
CA ASN A 180 3.89 0.78 17.91
C ASN A 180 2.54 0.54 18.65
N LYS A 181 1.80 -0.52 18.34
CA LYS A 181 0.66 -0.93 19.17
C LYS A 181 1.09 -1.88 20.27
#